data_AF-K5XLB5-F1
#
_entry.id   AF-K5XLB5-F1
#
_cell.length_a   1.000
_cell.length_b   1.000
_cell.length_c   1.000
_cell.angle_alpha   90.00
_cell.angle_beta   90.00
_cell.angle_gamma   90.00
#
_symmetry.space_group_name_H-M   'P 1'
#
loop_
_entity.id
_entity.type
_entity.pdbx_description
1 polymer ?
#
loop_
_entity_poly.entity_id
_entity_poly.type
_entity_poly.pdbx_seq_one_letter_code
_entity_poly.pdbx_strand_id
1 'polypeptide(L)'
;ADNSTKNPVVFCHGLLGFDSVTIGPAIAPLQVAHWRGIKEVLEQNGTEVLITRVPATSSYVDRAKVLEERISQVYPGKSVHLIGHSMGGLDCRYLTTHLTNRKFNVLSITTIATPHRGSSFADHFLKTVGPERFPSVLSLLDYLPNGGGDGQAFKCLTVESMKKFNEETPDVKGVKYFSWGAVYDPGLIDTWKWPHSVILAKEGPNDGLVSVESAKWGTYLGTLSHVNHLDLVGWINTARYKWAEIMGKEIKFHPATFYSGIVDMLAREVEGRPEREEEEADQKEEREQMFHSLQDAGAEVQSPPKGNSSFKPSASNQSRQSSIKSNGISTPATPPPNEPSSSMTDVEPSTAGSRERRKETHEGKEGQDR
;
A
#
# COMPACT_ATOMS: atom_id res chain seq x y z
N ALA A 1 -22.32 -19.81 7.93
CA ALA A 1 -21.08 -20.30 8.55
C ALA A 1 -20.24 -19.07 8.89
N ASP A 2 -19.66 -19.03 10.08
CA ASP A 2 -19.03 -17.85 10.68
C ASP A 2 -17.53 -17.79 10.37
N ASN A 3 -17.20 -17.50 9.11
CA ASN A 3 -15.83 -17.30 8.62
C ASN A 3 -15.43 -15.80 8.70
N SER A 4 -15.98 -15.08 9.68
CA SER A 4 -15.86 -13.63 9.81
C SER A 4 -14.81 -13.23 10.85
N THR A 5 -14.13 -12.11 10.61
CA THR A 5 -13.35 -11.41 11.63
C THR A 5 -14.26 -10.73 12.63
N LYS A 6 -13.88 -10.75 13.91
CA LYS A 6 -14.53 -9.97 14.97
C LYS A 6 -14.29 -8.47 14.79
N ASN A 7 -13.12 -8.09 14.26
CA ASN A 7 -12.74 -6.70 14.04
C ASN A 7 -13.02 -6.26 12.60
N PRO A 8 -13.35 -4.98 12.37
CA PRO A 8 -13.59 -4.46 11.03
C PRO A 8 -12.40 -4.59 10.10
N VAL A 9 -12.70 -4.78 8.81
CA VAL A 9 -11.73 -4.83 7.72
C VAL A 9 -11.85 -3.55 6.88
N VAL A 10 -10.74 -2.83 6.75
CA VAL A 10 -10.67 -1.55 6.04
C VAL A 10 -9.93 -1.72 4.73
N PHE A 11 -10.61 -1.49 3.62
CA PHE A 11 -10.04 -1.56 2.28
C PHE A 11 -9.50 -0.20 1.84
N CYS A 12 -8.23 -0.20 1.43
CA CYS A 12 -7.48 0.98 1.05
C CYS A 12 -7.06 0.85 -0.42
N HIS A 13 -7.64 1.67 -1.31
CA HIS A 13 -7.41 1.59 -2.76
C HIS A 13 -6.07 2.20 -3.18
N GLY A 14 -5.60 1.87 -4.38
CA GLY A 14 -4.35 2.38 -4.95
C GLY A 14 -4.40 3.76 -5.61
N LEU A 15 -3.37 4.04 -6.42
CA LEU A 15 -3.24 5.19 -7.32
C LEU A 15 -4.38 5.17 -8.35
N LEU A 16 -5.01 6.32 -8.61
CA LEU A 16 -6.20 6.44 -9.48
C LEU A 16 -7.42 5.61 -9.03
N GLY A 17 -7.43 5.12 -7.79
CA GLY A 17 -8.62 4.46 -7.24
C GLY A 17 -9.82 5.41 -7.22
N PHE A 18 -10.97 4.88 -7.60
CA PHE A 18 -12.24 5.59 -7.71
C PHE A 18 -13.27 4.90 -6.82
N ASP A 19 -14.08 5.63 -6.05
CA ASP A 19 -15.13 4.98 -5.23
C ASP A 19 -16.09 4.20 -6.11
N SER A 20 -16.52 4.82 -7.22
CA SER A 20 -17.29 4.23 -8.28
C SER A 20 -17.02 4.95 -9.60
N VAL A 21 -16.88 4.23 -10.72
CA VAL A 21 -16.96 4.84 -12.06
C VAL A 21 -18.41 4.89 -12.49
N THR A 22 -18.88 6.08 -12.86
CA THR A 22 -20.16 6.25 -13.53
C THR A 22 -20.01 5.88 -15.01
N ILE A 23 -20.66 4.81 -15.45
CA ILE A 23 -20.66 4.32 -16.84
C ILE A 23 -22.10 4.39 -17.37
N GLY A 24 -22.29 4.95 -18.56
CA GLY A 24 -23.60 5.01 -19.22
C GLY A 24 -24.05 6.44 -19.55
N PRO A 25 -25.12 6.58 -20.35
CA PRO A 25 -25.65 7.89 -20.71
C PRO A 25 -26.13 8.63 -19.45
N ALA A 26 -26.09 9.97 -19.45
CA ALA A 26 -26.44 10.79 -18.28
C ALA A 26 -27.86 10.52 -17.70
N ILE A 27 -28.74 9.93 -18.52
CA ILE A 27 -30.10 9.52 -18.14
C ILE A 27 -30.17 8.21 -17.32
N ALA A 28 -29.10 7.41 -17.31
CA ALA A 28 -28.99 6.15 -16.57
C ALA A 28 -27.52 5.83 -16.22
N PRO A 29 -26.92 6.58 -15.29
CA PRO A 29 -25.55 6.34 -14.84
C PRO A 29 -25.45 5.05 -14.01
N LEU A 30 -24.63 4.10 -14.43
CA LEU A 30 -24.27 2.93 -13.63
C LEU A 30 -23.03 3.25 -12.79
N GLN A 31 -23.14 3.26 -11.47
CA GLN A 31 -21.99 3.39 -10.57
C GLN A 31 -21.32 2.04 -10.37
N VAL A 32 -20.03 1.94 -10.65
CA VAL A 32 -19.28 0.69 -10.47
C VAL A 32 -18.10 0.84 -9.52
N ALA A 33 -18.17 0.16 -8.38
CA ALA A 33 -17.21 0.28 -7.28
C ALA A 33 -15.76 -0.07 -7.65
N HIS A 34 -14.78 0.48 -6.91
CA HIS A 34 -13.38 0.02 -7.01
C HIS A 34 -13.26 -1.48 -6.75
N TRP A 35 -13.85 -1.91 -5.63
CA TRP A 35 -13.88 -3.27 -5.13
C TRP A 35 -15.19 -3.94 -5.55
N ARG A 36 -15.24 -4.50 -6.77
CA ARG A 36 -16.49 -5.00 -7.34
C ARG A 36 -16.92 -6.33 -6.72
N GLY A 37 -18.07 -6.35 -6.03
CA GLY A 37 -18.67 -7.58 -5.49
C GLY A 37 -17.95 -8.17 -4.28
N ILE A 38 -16.90 -7.51 -3.78
CA ILE A 38 -16.10 -8.00 -2.64
C ILE A 38 -16.74 -7.59 -1.33
N LYS A 39 -17.15 -6.32 -1.21
CA LYS A 39 -17.80 -5.80 0.00
C LYS A 39 -19.05 -6.58 0.35
N GLU A 40 -19.90 -6.80 -0.65
CA GLU A 40 -21.20 -7.45 -0.49
C GLU A 40 -21.06 -8.89 0.01
N VAL A 41 -20.11 -9.64 -0.56
CA VAL A 41 -19.84 -11.04 -0.15
C VAL A 41 -19.29 -11.10 1.28
N LEU A 42 -18.36 -10.21 1.64
CA LEU A 42 -17.79 -10.19 2.98
C LEU A 42 -18.81 -9.78 4.05
N GLU A 43 -19.64 -8.78 3.78
CA GLU A 43 -20.70 -8.35 4.70
C GLU A 43 -21.79 -9.42 4.85
N GLN A 44 -22.14 -10.13 3.77
CA GLN A 44 -23.06 -11.27 3.85
C GLN A 44 -22.51 -12.40 4.73
N ASN A 45 -21.19 -12.55 4.80
CA ASN A 45 -20.52 -13.51 5.67
C ASN A 45 -20.30 -13.01 7.10
N GLY A 46 -20.77 -11.80 7.45
CA GLY A 46 -20.73 -11.26 8.81
C GLY A 46 -19.54 -10.35 9.11
N THR A 47 -18.66 -10.09 8.13
CA THR A 47 -17.53 -9.18 8.32
C THR A 47 -17.96 -7.72 8.19
N GLU A 48 -17.60 -6.90 9.18
CA GLU A 48 -17.79 -5.45 9.10
C GLU A 48 -16.73 -4.85 8.15
N VAL A 49 -17.16 -4.26 7.03
CA VAL A 49 -16.26 -3.75 5.98
C VAL A 49 -16.37 -2.23 5.83
N LEU A 50 -15.23 -1.56 5.82
CA LEU A 50 -15.12 -0.14 5.44
C LEU A 50 -14.31 0.01 4.16
N ILE A 51 -14.94 0.48 3.09
CA ILE A 51 -14.24 0.95 1.90
C ILE A 51 -13.87 2.42 2.10
N THR A 52 -12.59 2.74 2.02
CA THR A 52 -12.08 4.09 2.23
C THR A 52 -11.82 4.81 0.92
N ARG A 53 -11.89 6.14 0.96
CA ARG A 53 -11.54 7.01 -0.15
C ARG A 53 -10.36 7.88 0.26
N VAL A 54 -9.36 7.97 -0.60
CA VAL A 54 -8.22 8.87 -0.46
C VAL A 54 -7.97 9.62 -1.78
N PRO A 55 -7.30 10.78 -1.76
CA PRO A 55 -6.97 11.52 -2.98
C PRO A 55 -6.22 10.66 -4.00
N ALA A 56 -6.65 10.73 -5.26
CA ALA A 56 -6.26 9.75 -6.27
C ALA A 56 -4.78 9.81 -6.68
N THR A 57 -4.15 10.99 -6.68
CA THR A 57 -2.77 11.20 -7.16
C THR A 57 -1.81 11.88 -6.17
N SER A 58 -2.25 12.09 -4.93
CA SER A 58 -1.44 12.69 -3.86
C SER A 58 -0.37 11.73 -3.31
N SER A 59 0.55 12.27 -2.50
CA SER A 59 1.56 11.49 -1.77
C SER A 59 0.93 10.45 -0.83
N TYR A 60 1.69 9.39 -0.49
CA TYR A 60 1.25 8.41 0.52
C TYR A 60 1.06 9.05 1.91
N VAL A 61 1.71 10.19 2.18
CA VAL A 61 1.58 10.93 3.44
C VAL A 61 0.19 11.54 3.56
N ASP A 62 -0.25 12.27 2.52
CA ASP A 62 -1.53 12.96 2.56
C ASP A 62 -2.68 11.97 2.46
N ARG A 63 -2.52 10.92 1.65
CA ARG A 63 -3.46 9.80 1.58
C ARG A 63 -3.61 9.11 2.92
N ALA A 64 -2.52 8.82 3.63
CA ALA A 64 -2.56 8.21 4.95
C ALA A 64 -3.26 9.08 6.01
N LYS A 65 -3.14 10.41 5.95
CA LYS A 65 -3.87 11.33 6.86
C LYS A 65 -5.37 11.26 6.63
N VAL A 66 -5.81 11.30 5.37
CA VAL A 66 -7.24 11.16 5.02
C VAL A 66 -7.77 9.79 5.46
N LEU A 67 -6.96 8.74 5.25
CA LEU A 67 -7.29 7.39 5.69
C LEU A 67 -7.45 7.31 7.22
N GLU A 68 -6.50 7.86 7.97
CA GLU A 68 -6.53 7.89 9.43
C GLU A 68 -7.77 8.63 9.95
N GLU A 69 -8.04 9.83 9.44
CA GLU A 69 -9.19 10.63 9.84
C GLU A 69 -10.49 9.85 9.64
N ARG A 70 -10.64 9.21 8.46
CA ARG A 70 -11.84 8.45 8.14
C ARG A 70 -12.04 7.26 9.07
N ILE A 71 -10.99 6.49 9.34
CA ILE A 71 -11.09 5.33 10.24
C ILE A 71 -11.35 5.78 11.68
N SER A 72 -10.68 6.85 12.14
CA SER A 72 -10.89 7.44 13.47
C SER A 72 -12.32 7.96 13.69
N GLN A 73 -13.00 8.40 12.63
CA GLN A 73 -14.41 8.81 12.68
C GLN A 73 -15.35 7.60 12.77
N VAL A 74 -15.11 6.54 11.99
CA VAL A 74 -16.03 5.40 11.86
C VAL A 74 -15.82 4.36 12.97
N TYR A 75 -14.58 4.15 13.40
CA TYR A 75 -14.18 3.09 14.34
C TYR A 75 -13.44 3.58 15.59
N PRO A 76 -13.93 4.62 16.30
CA PRO A 76 -13.29 5.07 17.52
C PRO A 76 -13.28 3.96 18.59
N GLY A 77 -12.11 3.71 19.17
CA GLY A 77 -11.86 2.70 20.20
C GLY A 77 -11.81 1.26 19.69
N LYS A 78 -12.11 0.99 18.40
CA LYS A 78 -12.01 -0.37 17.84
C LYS A 78 -10.59 -0.68 17.40
N SER A 79 -10.32 -1.97 17.25
CA SER A 79 -9.17 -2.48 16.52
C SER A 79 -9.60 -2.82 15.10
N VAL A 80 -8.73 -2.68 14.09
CA VAL A 80 -9.06 -2.90 12.68
C VAL A 80 -7.97 -3.66 11.94
N HIS A 81 -8.36 -4.35 10.86
CA HIS A 81 -7.46 -4.91 9.87
C HIS A 81 -7.41 -4.00 8.65
N LEU A 82 -6.21 -3.69 8.14
CA LEU A 82 -6.05 -2.90 6.92
C LEU A 82 -5.71 -3.82 5.74
N ILE A 83 -6.45 -3.69 4.64
CA ILE A 83 -6.17 -4.37 3.38
C ILE A 83 -5.89 -3.31 2.32
N GLY A 84 -4.63 -3.23 1.89
CA GLY A 84 -4.17 -2.23 0.93
C GLY A 84 -3.83 -2.85 -0.42
N HIS A 85 -4.44 -2.35 -1.50
CA HIS A 85 -4.04 -2.70 -2.86
C HIS A 85 -3.13 -1.63 -3.45
N SER A 86 -2.08 -2.05 -4.15
CA SER A 86 -1.17 -1.13 -4.85
C SER A 86 -0.63 -0.06 -3.89
N MET A 87 -0.72 1.22 -4.23
CA MET A 87 -0.33 2.34 -3.37
C MET A 87 -1.05 2.37 -2.00
N GLY A 88 -2.26 1.80 -1.90
CA GLY A 88 -3.01 1.72 -0.65
C GLY A 88 -2.26 0.97 0.47
N GLY A 89 -1.43 -0.02 0.12
CA GLY A 89 -0.58 -0.70 1.11
C GLY A 89 0.53 0.19 1.68
N LEU A 90 1.02 1.17 0.92
CA LEU A 90 1.96 2.18 1.42
C LEU A 90 1.27 3.14 2.37
N ASP A 91 0.05 3.56 2.04
CA ASP A 91 -0.78 4.41 2.90
C ASP A 91 -1.00 3.73 4.27
N CYS A 92 -1.35 2.43 4.26
CA CYS A 92 -1.53 1.65 5.49
C CYS A 92 -0.26 1.60 6.34
N ARG A 93 0.91 1.33 5.72
CA ARG A 93 2.19 1.28 6.41
C ARG A 93 2.55 2.64 7.01
N TYR A 94 2.42 3.72 6.22
CA TYR A 94 2.70 5.07 6.68
C TYR A 94 1.81 5.46 7.86
N LEU A 95 0.50 5.24 7.73
CA LEU A 95 -0.49 5.50 8.79
C LEU A 95 -0.09 4.76 10.07
N THR A 96 0.21 3.47 9.96
CA THR A 96 0.45 2.62 11.13
C THR A 96 1.69 3.05 11.90
N THR A 97 2.77 3.37 11.18
CA THR A 97 4.06 3.76 11.77
C THR A 97 4.08 5.20 12.27
N HIS A 98 3.52 6.15 11.51
CA HIS A 98 3.72 7.59 11.77
C HIS A 98 2.52 8.28 12.43
N LEU A 99 1.29 7.82 12.19
CA LEU A 99 0.08 8.47 12.69
C LEU A 99 -0.39 7.83 13.99
N THR A 100 0.37 8.03 15.06
CA THR A 100 0.19 7.36 16.36
C THR A 100 -0.93 7.93 17.23
N ASN A 101 -1.35 9.18 17.02
CA ASN A 101 -2.42 9.84 17.77
C ASN A 101 -3.84 9.51 17.25
N ARG A 102 -3.99 8.37 16.60
CA ARG A 102 -5.24 7.87 16.01
C ARG A 102 -6.20 7.31 17.06
N LYS A 103 -7.50 7.27 16.76
CA LYS A 103 -8.55 6.81 17.69
C LYS A 103 -8.86 5.31 17.59
N PHE A 104 -8.02 4.53 16.92
CA PHE A 104 -8.23 3.10 16.70
C PHE A 104 -6.90 2.34 16.73
N ASN A 105 -6.94 1.03 16.89
CA ASN A 105 -5.76 0.17 16.86
C ASN A 105 -5.67 -0.58 15.53
N VAL A 106 -4.45 -0.80 15.03
CA VAL A 106 -4.21 -1.61 13.83
C VAL A 106 -3.74 -2.99 14.29
N LEU A 107 -4.44 -4.06 13.89
CA LEU A 107 -4.07 -5.45 14.19
C LEU A 107 -3.18 -6.04 13.11
N SER A 108 -3.53 -5.79 11.85
CA SER A 108 -2.76 -6.26 10.71
C SER A 108 -2.80 -5.31 9.52
N ILE A 109 -1.82 -5.47 8.64
CA ILE A 109 -1.78 -4.92 7.30
C ILE A 109 -1.57 -6.08 6.32
N THR A 110 -2.51 -6.25 5.40
CA THR A 110 -2.37 -7.17 4.27
C THR A 110 -2.23 -6.35 2.99
N THR A 111 -1.08 -6.45 2.34
CA THR A 111 -0.82 -5.72 1.09
C THR A 111 -0.97 -6.63 -0.12
N ILE A 112 -1.50 -6.07 -1.21
CA ILE A 112 -1.84 -6.83 -2.41
C ILE A 112 -1.29 -6.06 -3.61
N ALA A 113 -0.27 -6.62 -4.24
CA ALA A 113 0.47 -5.98 -5.34
C ALA A 113 0.97 -4.56 -4.99
N THR A 114 1.37 -4.33 -3.74
CA THR A 114 1.90 -3.03 -3.32
C THR A 114 3.36 -2.87 -3.75
N PRO A 115 3.76 -1.77 -4.42
CA PRO A 115 5.14 -1.56 -4.85
C PRO A 115 6.06 -1.15 -3.68
N HIS A 116 6.32 -2.06 -2.73
CA HIS A 116 7.13 -1.74 -1.55
C HIS A 116 8.57 -1.38 -1.87
N ARG A 117 9.10 -1.79 -3.03
CA ARG A 117 10.44 -1.40 -3.52
C ARG A 117 10.35 -0.49 -4.74
N GLY A 118 9.19 0.13 -4.96
CA GLY A 118 8.91 0.97 -6.11
C GLY A 118 8.60 0.16 -7.37
N SER A 119 8.50 0.88 -8.47
CA SER A 119 8.32 0.30 -9.81
C SER A 119 9.26 1.00 -10.78
N SER A 120 10.08 0.23 -11.46
CA SER A 120 10.97 0.74 -12.51
C SER A 120 10.22 1.31 -13.71
N PHE A 121 8.91 1.00 -13.82
CA PHE A 121 8.02 1.69 -14.73
C PHE A 121 7.78 3.13 -14.29
N ALA A 122 7.61 3.41 -13.00
CA ALA A 122 7.49 4.78 -12.50
C ALA A 122 8.75 5.59 -12.82
N ASP A 123 9.94 5.01 -12.62
CA ASP A 123 11.22 5.62 -13.01
C ASP A 123 11.28 5.88 -14.53
N HIS A 124 10.89 4.90 -15.34
CA HIS A 124 10.90 5.02 -16.79
C HIS A 124 9.90 6.07 -17.29
N PHE A 125 8.71 6.12 -16.71
CA PHE A 125 7.66 7.07 -17.04
C PHE A 125 8.11 8.49 -16.74
N LEU A 126 8.65 8.76 -15.55
CA LEU A 126 9.16 10.08 -15.19
C LEU A 126 10.30 10.52 -16.10
N LYS A 127 11.23 9.61 -16.44
CA LYS A 127 12.30 9.89 -17.39
C LYS A 127 11.80 10.21 -18.80
N THR A 128 10.75 9.52 -19.25
CA THR A 128 10.19 9.66 -20.60
C THR A 128 9.34 10.92 -20.76
N VAL A 129 8.51 11.23 -19.75
CA VAL A 129 7.69 12.44 -19.74
C VAL A 129 8.58 13.68 -19.55
N GLY A 130 9.54 13.61 -18.64
CA GLY A 130 10.41 14.75 -18.30
C GLY A 130 9.69 15.86 -17.52
N PRO A 131 10.43 16.76 -16.86
CA PRO A 131 9.85 17.79 -16.00
C PRO A 131 8.97 18.79 -16.76
N GLU A 132 9.24 19.03 -18.05
CA GLU A 132 8.52 20.01 -18.87
C GLU A 132 7.11 19.57 -19.25
N ARG A 133 6.91 18.26 -19.52
CA ARG A 133 5.61 17.71 -19.95
C ARG A 133 4.79 17.17 -18.79
N PHE A 134 5.40 16.98 -17.62
CA PHE A 134 4.75 16.45 -16.44
C PHE A 134 3.53 17.28 -16.01
N PRO A 135 3.59 18.64 -15.95
CA PRO A 135 2.42 19.45 -15.62
C PRO A 135 1.24 19.23 -16.58
N SER A 136 1.50 19.05 -17.88
CA SER A 136 0.45 18.77 -18.87
C SER A 136 -0.18 17.39 -18.66
N VAL A 137 0.62 16.38 -18.31
CA VAL A 137 0.11 15.04 -17.94
C VAL A 137 -0.77 15.11 -16.70
N LEU A 138 -0.35 15.85 -15.67
CA LEU A 138 -1.16 16.05 -14.47
C LEU A 138 -2.47 16.76 -14.77
N SER A 139 -2.43 17.81 -15.59
CA SER A 139 -3.65 18.52 -16.01
C SER A 139 -4.62 17.62 -16.77
N LEU A 140 -4.13 16.58 -17.46
CA LEU A 140 -4.98 15.59 -18.13
C LEU A 140 -5.63 14.62 -17.12
N LEU A 141 -4.92 14.28 -16.05
CA LEU A 141 -5.44 13.44 -14.98
C LEU A 141 -6.55 14.15 -14.21
N ASP A 142 -6.52 15.47 -14.09
CA ASP A 142 -7.59 16.27 -13.45
C ASP A 142 -8.96 16.11 -14.14
N TYR A 143 -8.99 15.72 -15.42
CA TYR A 143 -10.24 15.44 -16.14
C TYR A 143 -10.82 14.05 -15.89
N LEU A 144 -10.13 13.17 -15.16
CA LEU A 144 -10.68 11.87 -14.77
C LEU A 144 -11.75 12.04 -13.67
N PRO A 145 -12.71 11.10 -13.53
CA PRO A 145 -13.80 11.21 -12.53
C PRO A 145 -13.35 11.37 -11.07
N ASN A 146 -12.09 11.03 -10.77
CA ASN A 146 -11.41 11.29 -9.49
C ASN A 146 -10.03 11.92 -9.72
N GLY A 147 -9.89 12.66 -10.82
CA GLY A 147 -8.74 13.48 -11.14
C GLY A 147 -8.49 14.53 -10.08
N GLY A 148 -7.22 14.85 -9.85
CA GLY A 148 -6.81 15.76 -8.80
C GLY A 148 -5.62 15.23 -8.00
N GLY A 149 -4.73 16.15 -7.68
CA GLY A 149 -3.52 15.95 -6.88
C GLY A 149 -2.29 16.52 -7.59
N ASP A 150 -1.17 16.54 -6.89
CA ASP A 150 0.06 17.22 -7.32
C ASP A 150 0.99 16.33 -8.16
N GLY A 151 0.53 15.13 -8.53
CA GLY A 151 1.31 14.15 -9.28
C GLY A 151 2.45 13.51 -8.49
N GLN A 152 2.57 13.80 -7.20
CA GLN A 152 3.66 13.26 -6.37
C GLN A 152 3.58 11.74 -6.26
N ALA A 153 2.41 11.12 -6.45
CA ALA A 153 2.31 9.67 -6.42
C ALA A 153 3.32 8.97 -7.35
N PHE A 154 3.51 9.44 -8.60
CA PHE A 154 4.50 8.83 -9.49
C PHE A 154 5.94 8.98 -8.99
N LYS A 155 6.26 10.11 -8.36
CA LYS A 155 7.58 10.34 -7.74
C LYS A 155 7.78 9.46 -6.51
N CYS A 156 6.75 9.35 -5.67
CA CYS A 156 6.74 8.48 -4.50
C CYS A 156 6.97 7.02 -4.88
N LEU A 157 6.46 6.55 -6.01
CA LEU A 157 6.54 5.14 -6.43
C LEU A 157 7.85 4.76 -7.15
N THR A 158 8.82 5.68 -7.25
CA THR A 158 10.16 5.36 -7.76
C THR A 158 10.92 4.41 -6.82
N VAL A 159 11.86 3.64 -7.38
CA VAL A 159 12.68 2.71 -6.59
C VAL A 159 13.44 3.42 -5.47
N GLU A 160 14.01 4.59 -5.76
CA GLU A 160 14.77 5.37 -4.76
C GLU A 160 13.86 5.93 -3.66
N SER A 161 12.69 6.47 -4.03
CA SER A 161 11.74 6.99 -3.04
C SER A 161 11.21 5.88 -2.13
N MET A 162 10.96 4.68 -2.68
CA MET A 162 10.48 3.54 -1.89
C MET A 162 11.56 2.91 -1.01
N LYS A 163 12.83 2.98 -1.42
CA LYS A 163 13.95 2.65 -0.54
C LYS A 163 13.96 3.55 0.70
N LYS A 164 13.91 4.87 0.50
CA LYS A 164 13.84 5.85 1.60
C LYS A 164 12.59 5.64 2.47
N PHE A 165 11.43 5.42 1.85
CA PHE A 165 10.20 5.11 2.56
C PHE A 165 10.35 3.91 3.50
N ASN A 166 11.02 2.83 3.05
CA ASN A 166 11.22 1.64 3.88
C ASN A 166 12.18 1.88 5.05
N GLU A 167 13.21 2.70 4.87
CA GLU A 167 14.12 3.10 5.95
C GLU A 167 13.39 3.93 7.01
N GLU A 168 12.49 4.82 6.58
CA GLU A 168 11.74 5.73 7.46
C GLU A 168 10.45 5.11 8.03
N THR A 169 9.94 4.02 7.44
CA THR A 169 8.65 3.41 7.79
C THR A 169 8.82 1.93 8.15
N PRO A 170 9.51 1.63 9.27
CA PRO A 170 9.65 0.26 9.76
C PRO A 170 8.32 -0.31 10.26
N ASP A 171 8.24 -1.63 10.31
CA ASP A 171 7.10 -2.35 10.86
C ASP A 171 6.93 -2.08 12.36
N VAL A 172 5.68 -1.92 12.80
CA VAL A 172 5.33 -1.64 14.19
C VAL A 172 5.18 -2.93 14.96
N LYS A 173 5.87 -3.02 16.11
CA LYS A 173 5.77 -4.19 17.00
C LYS A 173 4.32 -4.43 17.43
N GLY A 174 3.86 -5.66 17.27
CA GLY A 174 2.49 -6.08 17.62
C GLY A 174 1.49 -6.03 16.47
N VAL A 175 1.82 -5.33 15.37
CA VAL A 175 1.04 -5.37 14.12
C VAL A 175 1.54 -6.53 13.26
N LYS A 176 0.62 -7.29 12.66
CA LYS A 176 0.93 -8.37 11.71
C LYS A 176 0.99 -7.84 10.28
N TYR A 177 2.00 -8.24 9.52
CA TYR A 177 2.20 -7.81 8.14
C TYR A 177 2.17 -9.01 7.20
N PHE A 178 1.27 -8.96 6.22
CA PHE A 178 1.11 -9.97 5.18
C PHE A 178 1.18 -9.33 3.81
N SER A 179 1.60 -10.09 2.81
CA SER A 179 1.59 -9.59 1.43
C SER A 179 1.32 -10.68 0.38
N TRP A 180 0.73 -10.24 -0.73
CA TRP A 180 0.48 -11.03 -1.93
C TRP A 180 1.04 -10.30 -3.15
N GLY A 181 1.66 -11.06 -4.05
CA GLY A 181 2.04 -10.58 -5.38
C GLY A 181 1.09 -11.12 -6.45
N ALA A 182 1.25 -10.64 -7.68
CA ALA A 182 0.58 -11.19 -8.84
C ALA A 182 1.51 -11.17 -10.06
N VAL A 183 1.24 -12.05 -11.02
CA VAL A 183 1.97 -12.15 -12.28
C VAL A 183 0.99 -12.47 -13.41
N TYR A 184 1.19 -11.87 -14.57
CA TYR A 184 0.48 -12.27 -15.78
C TYR A 184 1.32 -12.06 -17.03
N ASP A 185 0.94 -12.74 -18.11
CA ASP A 185 1.56 -12.55 -19.43
C ASP A 185 0.62 -11.76 -20.35
N PRO A 186 0.92 -10.48 -20.66
CA PRO A 186 0.11 -9.70 -21.58
C PRO A 186 0.20 -10.21 -23.01
N GLY A 187 -0.97 -10.25 -23.68
CA GLY A 187 -1.03 -10.40 -25.14
C GLY A 187 -0.51 -9.18 -25.89
N LEU A 188 -0.41 -9.28 -27.22
CA LEU A 188 0.17 -8.20 -28.07
C LEU A 188 -0.65 -6.90 -28.05
N ILE A 189 -1.97 -7.00 -27.87
CA ILE A 189 -2.91 -5.86 -27.87
C ILE A 189 -3.31 -5.40 -26.46
N ASP A 190 -2.61 -5.89 -25.43
CA ASP A 190 -2.91 -5.57 -24.04
C ASP A 190 -2.42 -4.16 -23.68
N THR A 191 -3.29 -3.34 -23.06
CA THR A 191 -2.99 -1.95 -22.68
C THR A 191 -1.80 -1.83 -21.73
N TRP A 192 -1.50 -2.90 -20.98
CA TRP A 192 -0.41 -2.94 -20.02
C TRP A 192 0.81 -3.69 -20.53
N LYS A 193 0.83 -4.09 -21.80
CA LYS A 193 2.00 -4.71 -22.42
C LYS A 193 3.25 -3.86 -22.30
N TRP A 194 3.12 -2.54 -22.48
CA TRP A 194 4.24 -1.60 -22.36
C TRP A 194 4.81 -1.52 -20.94
N PRO A 195 4.04 -1.13 -19.90
CA PRO A 195 4.57 -1.07 -18.53
C PRO A 195 5.08 -2.43 -18.05
N HIS A 196 4.36 -3.53 -18.35
CA HIS A 196 4.81 -4.88 -18.05
C HIS A 196 6.19 -5.18 -18.62
N SER A 197 6.43 -4.84 -19.89
CA SER A 197 7.70 -5.18 -20.56
C SER A 197 8.88 -4.38 -20.01
N VAL A 198 8.65 -3.13 -19.58
CA VAL A 198 9.66 -2.31 -18.91
C VAL A 198 10.07 -2.93 -17.57
N ILE A 199 9.08 -3.36 -16.78
CA ILE A 199 9.31 -3.99 -15.47
C ILE A 199 9.96 -5.36 -15.65
N LEU A 200 9.46 -6.18 -16.58
CA LEU A 200 9.99 -7.51 -16.85
C LEU A 200 11.48 -7.47 -17.16
N ALA A 201 11.92 -6.51 -17.97
CA ALA A 201 13.32 -6.35 -18.35
C ALA A 201 14.26 -5.99 -17.18
N LYS A 202 13.73 -5.41 -16.09
CA LYS A 202 14.53 -4.87 -14.98
C LYS A 202 14.34 -5.60 -13.65
N GLU A 203 13.12 -6.03 -13.37
CA GLU A 203 12.69 -6.58 -12.08
C GLU A 203 12.13 -8.00 -12.19
N GLY A 204 11.82 -8.47 -13.40
CA GLY A 204 11.30 -9.81 -13.64
C GLY A 204 9.77 -9.92 -13.60
N PRO A 205 9.21 -11.08 -13.22
CA PRO A 205 7.76 -11.35 -13.24
C PRO A 205 6.96 -10.24 -12.54
N ASN A 206 5.87 -9.82 -13.17
CA ASN A 206 5.08 -8.68 -12.69
C ASN A 206 3.61 -8.76 -13.14
N ASP A 207 2.77 -7.96 -12.50
CA ASP A 207 1.32 -7.89 -12.75
C ASP A 207 0.92 -6.81 -13.77
N GLY A 208 1.90 -6.21 -14.42
CA GLY A 208 1.73 -5.10 -15.36
C GLY A 208 2.16 -3.75 -14.83
N LEU A 209 2.23 -3.56 -13.50
CA LEU A 209 2.63 -2.30 -12.87
C LEU A 209 3.63 -2.48 -11.72
N VAL A 210 3.62 -3.65 -11.07
CA VAL A 210 4.43 -3.97 -9.91
C VAL A 210 5.05 -5.35 -10.06
N SER A 211 6.36 -5.46 -9.83
CA SER A 211 7.04 -6.75 -9.82
C SER A 211 6.69 -7.57 -8.60
N VAL A 212 6.79 -8.90 -8.73
CA VAL A 212 6.61 -9.84 -7.62
C VAL A 212 7.58 -9.53 -6.48
N GLU A 213 8.84 -9.21 -6.79
CA GLU A 213 9.84 -8.83 -5.78
C GLU A 213 9.50 -7.52 -5.06
N SER A 214 8.94 -6.54 -5.76
CA SER A 214 8.49 -5.30 -5.14
C SER A 214 7.25 -5.53 -4.26
N ALA A 215 6.39 -6.49 -4.60
CA ALA A 215 5.19 -6.83 -3.83
C ALA A 215 5.46 -7.52 -2.48
N LYS A 216 6.63 -8.17 -2.30
CA LYS A 216 6.97 -8.92 -1.08
C LYS A 216 7.18 -8.02 0.14
N TRP A 217 6.40 -8.19 1.19
CA TRP A 217 6.58 -7.52 2.49
C TRP A 217 6.05 -8.33 3.68
N GLY A 218 6.69 -8.23 4.84
CA GLY A 218 6.32 -9.02 6.01
C GLY A 218 6.28 -10.52 5.70
N THR A 219 5.19 -11.19 6.08
CA THR A 219 4.93 -12.59 5.70
C THR A 219 4.37 -12.63 4.29
N TYR A 220 5.19 -13.04 3.33
CA TYR A 220 4.74 -13.23 1.95
C TYR A 220 3.93 -14.51 1.80
N LEU A 221 2.66 -14.38 1.43
CA LEU A 221 1.72 -15.50 1.41
C LEU A 221 1.66 -16.18 0.04
N GLY A 222 1.91 -15.45 -1.05
CA GLY A 222 2.04 -16.07 -2.37
C GLY A 222 1.95 -15.09 -3.54
N THR A 223 2.16 -15.63 -4.74
CA THR A 223 2.02 -14.90 -6.02
C THR A 223 0.81 -15.43 -6.75
N LEU A 224 -0.17 -14.61 -7.12
CA LEU A 224 -1.32 -15.00 -7.95
C LEU A 224 -0.93 -15.06 -9.44
N SER A 225 -1.21 -16.16 -10.15
CA SER A 225 -0.81 -16.33 -11.55
C SER A 225 -1.91 -16.00 -12.54
N HIS A 226 -1.51 -15.49 -13.70
CA HIS A 226 -2.39 -14.99 -14.75
C HIS A 226 -3.33 -13.84 -14.31
N VAL A 227 -3.00 -13.22 -13.17
CA VAL A 227 -3.74 -12.11 -12.56
C VAL A 227 -2.94 -10.83 -12.80
N ASN A 228 -3.56 -9.89 -13.49
CA ASN A 228 -3.01 -8.55 -13.66
C ASN A 228 -3.42 -7.65 -12.49
N HIS A 229 -2.77 -6.50 -12.38
CA HIS A 229 -2.98 -5.51 -11.32
C HIS A 229 -4.45 -5.05 -11.10
N LEU A 230 -5.34 -5.12 -12.10
CA LEU A 230 -6.75 -4.64 -12.04
C LEU A 230 -7.72 -5.79 -11.75
N ASP A 231 -7.40 -7.01 -12.17
CA ASP A 231 -8.18 -8.20 -11.81
C ASP A 231 -8.29 -8.33 -10.29
N LEU A 232 -7.24 -7.96 -9.56
CA LEU A 232 -7.15 -7.97 -8.10
C LEU A 232 -8.29 -7.21 -7.40
N VAL A 233 -8.83 -6.16 -8.03
CA VAL A 233 -9.91 -5.34 -7.48
C VAL A 233 -11.28 -5.66 -8.11
N GLY A 234 -11.34 -6.71 -8.94
CA GLY A 234 -12.56 -7.17 -9.61
C GLY A 234 -12.88 -6.47 -10.92
N TRP A 235 -11.94 -5.67 -11.45
CA TRP A 235 -12.04 -5.08 -12.80
C TRP A 235 -11.61 -6.09 -13.86
N ILE A 236 -12.37 -7.18 -13.92
CA ILE A 236 -12.17 -8.28 -14.85
C ILE A 236 -12.58 -7.82 -16.25
N ASN A 237 -11.63 -7.82 -17.18
CA ASN A 237 -11.94 -7.67 -18.59
C ASN A 237 -12.52 -8.99 -19.11
N THR A 238 -13.86 -9.06 -19.23
CA THR A 238 -14.58 -10.25 -19.69
C THR A 238 -14.16 -10.73 -21.08
N ALA A 239 -13.70 -9.83 -21.96
CA ALA A 239 -13.14 -10.22 -23.24
C ALA A 239 -11.78 -10.92 -23.08
N ARG A 240 -10.91 -10.43 -22.17
CA ARG A 240 -9.62 -11.07 -21.87
C ARG A 240 -9.80 -12.45 -21.26
N TYR A 241 -10.73 -12.61 -20.30
CA TYR A 241 -11.01 -13.91 -19.69
C TYR A 241 -11.52 -14.92 -20.73
N LYS A 242 -12.47 -14.51 -21.59
CA LYS A 242 -12.96 -15.36 -22.69
C LYS A 242 -11.87 -15.70 -23.71
N TRP A 243 -10.99 -14.75 -24.06
CA TRP A 243 -9.86 -15.03 -24.96
C TRP A 243 -8.82 -15.96 -24.32
N ALA A 244 -8.58 -15.82 -23.02
CA ALA A 244 -7.68 -16.69 -22.27
C ALA A 244 -8.25 -18.12 -22.19
N GLU A 245 -9.55 -18.27 -21.95
CA GLU A 245 -10.29 -19.54 -22.01
C GLU A 245 -10.18 -20.20 -23.40
N ILE A 246 -10.43 -19.44 -24.48
CA ILE A 246 -10.29 -19.93 -25.87
C ILE A 246 -8.85 -20.38 -26.18
N MET A 247 -7.85 -19.72 -25.61
CA MET A 247 -6.42 -20.02 -25.80
C MET A 247 -5.90 -21.11 -24.85
N GLY A 248 -6.77 -21.75 -24.05
CA GLY A 248 -6.39 -22.80 -23.09
C GLY A 248 -5.57 -22.27 -21.89
N LYS A 249 -5.64 -20.97 -21.60
CA LYS A 249 -4.99 -20.28 -20.48
C LYS A 249 -6.05 -19.68 -19.54
N GLU A 250 -7.01 -20.49 -19.12
CA GLU A 250 -8.14 -20.04 -18.30
C GLU A 250 -7.68 -19.30 -17.03
N ILE A 251 -8.27 -18.13 -16.77
CA ILE A 251 -7.96 -17.31 -15.59
C ILE A 251 -8.98 -17.65 -14.52
N LYS A 252 -8.59 -18.50 -13.56
CA LYS A 252 -9.47 -19.00 -12.50
C LYS A 252 -9.51 -18.11 -11.24
N PHE A 253 -9.03 -16.87 -11.33
CA PHE A 253 -9.03 -15.94 -10.21
C PHE A 253 -10.40 -15.32 -9.96
N HIS A 254 -10.94 -15.56 -8.77
CA HIS A 254 -12.20 -15.01 -8.28
C HIS A 254 -11.93 -14.05 -7.11
N PRO A 255 -12.02 -12.72 -7.31
CA PRO A 255 -11.66 -11.74 -6.30
C PRO A 255 -12.40 -11.91 -4.98
N ALA A 256 -13.72 -12.11 -5.00
CA ALA A 256 -14.51 -12.29 -3.78
C ALA A 256 -14.08 -13.51 -2.95
N THR A 257 -13.77 -14.63 -3.61
CA THR A 257 -13.23 -15.84 -2.96
C THR A 257 -11.86 -15.56 -2.34
N PHE A 258 -10.99 -14.87 -3.07
CA PHE A 258 -9.67 -14.49 -2.58
C PHE A 258 -9.74 -13.62 -1.32
N TYR A 259 -10.57 -12.57 -1.33
CA TYR A 259 -10.74 -11.71 -0.16
C TYR A 259 -11.42 -12.41 1.01
N SER A 260 -12.36 -13.32 0.75
CA SER A 260 -12.96 -14.16 1.80
C SER A 260 -11.89 -15.02 2.48
N GLY A 261 -10.98 -15.62 1.69
CA GLY A 261 -9.84 -16.37 2.21
C GLY A 261 -8.86 -15.52 3.04
N ILE A 262 -8.62 -14.27 2.64
CA ILE A 262 -7.83 -13.32 3.45
C ILE A 262 -8.51 -13.06 4.80
N VAL A 263 -9.83 -12.80 4.79
CA VAL A 263 -10.58 -12.50 6.02
C VAL A 263 -10.61 -13.70 6.96
N ASP A 264 -10.81 -14.92 6.46
CA ASP A 264 -10.71 -16.16 7.26
C ASP A 264 -9.32 -16.31 7.89
N MET A 265 -8.26 -16.11 7.10
CA MET A 265 -6.88 -16.14 7.59
C MET A 265 -6.65 -15.11 8.70
N LEU A 266 -7.19 -13.89 8.56
CA LEU A 266 -7.06 -12.85 9.60
C LEU A 266 -7.79 -13.24 10.90
N ALA A 267 -9.01 -13.78 10.79
CA ALA A 267 -9.78 -14.24 11.94
C ALA A 267 -9.02 -15.34 12.73
N ARG A 268 -8.34 -16.24 12.02
CA ARG A 268 -7.58 -17.33 12.63
C ARG A 268 -6.23 -16.88 13.18
N GLU A 269 -5.39 -16.34 12.31
CA GLU A 269 -3.97 -16.08 12.58
C GLU A 269 -3.73 -14.81 13.42
N VAL A 270 -4.66 -13.85 13.38
CA VAL A 270 -4.51 -12.57 14.09
C VAL A 270 -5.42 -12.48 15.30
N GLU A 271 -6.68 -12.92 15.17
CA GLU A 271 -7.64 -12.85 16.29
C GLU A 271 -7.62 -14.09 17.19
N GLY A 272 -6.92 -15.15 16.80
CA GLY A 272 -6.74 -16.37 17.61
C GLY A 272 -8.00 -17.21 17.70
N ARG A 273 -8.85 -17.18 16.67
CA ARG A 273 -10.06 -18.01 16.61
C ARG A 273 -9.64 -19.50 16.54
N PRO A 274 -10.08 -20.36 17.49
CA PRO A 274 -9.66 -21.75 17.53
C PRO A 274 -10.16 -22.52 16.31
N GLU A 275 -9.34 -23.44 15.80
CA GLU A 275 -9.78 -24.49 14.89
C GLU A 275 -10.85 -25.31 15.62
N ARG A 276 -12.07 -25.41 15.07
CA ARG A 276 -13.12 -26.22 15.70
C ARG A 276 -12.77 -27.69 15.50
N GLU A 277 -12.54 -28.41 16.59
CA GLU A 277 -12.23 -29.86 16.62
C GLU A 277 -13.33 -30.74 15.97
N GLU A 278 -14.53 -30.18 15.69
CA GLU A 278 -15.65 -30.90 15.06
C GLU A 278 -15.82 -30.66 13.55
N GLU A 279 -15.01 -29.78 12.92
CA GLU A 279 -15.16 -29.41 11.50
C GLU A 279 -13.87 -29.68 10.68
N GLU A 280 -13.11 -30.72 11.03
CA GLU A 280 -11.87 -31.10 10.32
C GLU A 280 -12.06 -31.52 8.86
N ALA A 281 -13.27 -31.92 8.44
CA ALA A 281 -13.54 -32.33 7.06
C ALA A 281 -13.90 -31.12 6.17
N ASP A 282 -14.92 -30.36 6.54
CA ASP A 282 -15.42 -29.23 5.73
C ASP A 282 -14.46 -28.03 5.74
N GLN A 283 -13.76 -27.73 6.85
CA GLN A 283 -12.78 -26.65 6.87
C GLN A 283 -11.45 -27.04 6.22
N LYS A 284 -11.11 -28.33 6.21
CA LYS A 284 -10.01 -28.84 5.40
C LYS A 284 -10.39 -28.83 3.92
N GLU A 285 -11.65 -29.12 3.57
CA GLU A 285 -12.18 -28.91 2.23
C GLU A 285 -12.25 -27.44 1.83
N GLU A 286 -12.64 -26.49 2.70
CA GLU A 286 -12.63 -25.05 2.40
C GLU A 286 -11.20 -24.50 2.31
N ARG A 287 -10.29 -24.97 3.16
CA ARG A 287 -8.86 -24.67 3.07
C ARG A 287 -8.27 -25.29 1.82
N GLU A 288 -8.55 -26.54 1.53
CA GLU A 288 -8.16 -27.17 0.27
C GLU A 288 -8.82 -26.44 -0.89
N GLN A 289 -10.06 -25.98 -0.84
CA GLN A 289 -10.72 -25.22 -1.90
C GLN A 289 -10.14 -23.81 -2.05
N MET A 290 -9.74 -23.13 -0.97
CA MET A 290 -9.06 -21.85 -1.02
C MET A 290 -7.64 -22.03 -1.57
N PHE A 291 -6.87 -22.98 -1.03
CA PHE A 291 -5.55 -23.32 -1.55
C PHE A 291 -5.64 -23.84 -2.98
N HIS A 292 -6.65 -24.61 -3.33
CA HIS A 292 -6.88 -25.18 -4.66
C HIS A 292 -7.44 -24.13 -5.60
N SER A 293 -8.24 -23.16 -5.15
CA SER A 293 -8.66 -21.98 -5.93
C SER A 293 -7.49 -21.03 -6.17
N LEU A 294 -6.65 -20.83 -5.17
CA LEU A 294 -5.40 -20.09 -5.28
C LEU A 294 -4.43 -20.81 -6.22
N GLN A 295 -4.25 -22.12 -6.08
CA GLN A 295 -3.38 -22.97 -6.88
C GLN A 295 -3.94 -23.20 -8.31
N ASP A 296 -5.26 -23.16 -8.49
CA ASP A 296 -5.97 -23.15 -9.77
C ASP A 296 -5.84 -21.79 -10.46
N ALA A 297 -5.80 -20.70 -9.70
CA ALA A 297 -5.32 -19.40 -10.14
C ALA A 297 -3.77 -19.37 -10.25
N GLY A 298 -3.11 -20.54 -10.25
CA GLY A 298 -1.67 -20.75 -10.39
C GLY A 298 -0.82 -20.13 -9.30
N ALA A 299 -1.38 -19.85 -8.12
CA ALA A 299 -0.67 -19.18 -7.06
C ALA A 299 0.28 -20.11 -6.29
N GLU A 300 1.56 -19.73 -6.21
CA GLU A 300 2.53 -20.38 -5.33
C GLU A 300 2.31 -19.88 -3.90
N VAL A 301 1.40 -20.53 -3.17
CA VAL A 301 1.07 -20.18 -1.78
C VAL A 301 2.06 -20.84 -0.83
N GLN A 302 2.80 -20.03 -0.05
CA GLN A 302 3.61 -20.56 1.04
C GLN A 302 2.70 -20.92 2.21
N SER A 303 2.78 -22.17 2.68
CA SER A 303 2.10 -22.54 3.93
C SER A 303 2.68 -21.72 5.09
N PRO A 304 1.86 -21.11 5.96
CA PRO A 304 2.38 -20.47 7.15
C PRO A 304 3.12 -21.51 8.01
N PRO A 305 4.22 -21.12 8.69
CA PRO A 305 4.97 -22.04 9.52
C PRO A 305 4.07 -22.59 10.62
N LYS A 306 3.88 -23.91 10.64
CA LYS A 306 3.18 -24.60 11.72
C LYS A 306 3.85 -24.24 13.04
N GLY A 307 3.08 -23.64 13.94
CA GLY A 307 3.53 -23.29 15.28
C GLY A 307 3.95 -24.53 16.06
N ASN A 308 5.25 -24.86 16.00
CA ASN A 308 6.01 -25.46 17.08
C ASN A 308 7.48 -25.55 16.67
N SER A 309 8.22 -24.46 16.86
CA SER A 309 9.60 -24.57 17.33
C SER A 309 9.99 -23.27 18.03
N SER A 310 10.54 -23.42 19.22
CA SER A 310 11.17 -22.37 20.00
C SER A 310 12.28 -21.71 19.18
N PHE A 311 12.00 -20.54 18.60
CA PHE A 311 13.01 -19.75 17.90
C PHE A 311 13.83 -18.96 18.93
N LYS A 312 15.05 -19.43 19.21
CA LYS A 312 16.08 -18.60 19.84
C LYS A 312 16.56 -17.58 18.81
N PRO A 313 16.68 -16.27 19.14
CA PRO A 313 17.16 -15.29 18.18
C PRO A 313 18.63 -15.59 17.82
N SER A 314 18.93 -15.73 16.53
CA SER A 314 20.30 -15.75 16.05
C SER A 314 20.92 -14.37 16.26
N ALA A 315 21.90 -14.28 17.15
CA ALA A 315 22.71 -13.09 17.33
C ALA A 315 23.64 -12.91 16.12
N SER A 316 23.38 -11.90 15.29
CA SER A 316 24.37 -11.40 14.33
C SER A 316 24.09 -9.94 13.99
N ASN A 317 24.51 -9.04 14.88
CA ASN A 317 25.27 -7.81 14.57
C ASN A 317 25.37 -6.96 15.84
N GLN A 318 26.22 -7.40 16.76
CA GLN A 318 26.85 -6.50 17.71
C GLN A 318 28.24 -6.14 17.18
N SER A 319 28.38 -4.87 16.84
CA SER A 319 29.57 -4.04 17.02
C SER A 319 30.81 -4.77 17.57
N ARG A 320 31.79 -5.05 16.71
CA ARG A 320 33.18 -5.24 17.14
C ARG A 320 33.93 -3.91 17.01
N GLN A 321 33.97 -3.15 18.10
CA GLN A 321 35.06 -2.22 18.39
C GLN A 321 35.97 -2.83 19.45
N SER A 322 37.29 -2.67 19.22
CA SER A 322 38.44 -3.09 20.05
C SER A 322 38.69 -4.60 20.09
N SER A 323 39.92 -5.12 19.94
CA SER A 323 41.17 -4.65 20.56
C SER A 323 42.38 -4.89 19.64
N ILE A 324 43.18 -3.83 19.44
CA ILE A 324 44.52 -3.89 18.84
C ILE A 324 45.48 -4.42 19.91
N LYS A 325 46.24 -5.47 19.58
CA LYS A 325 47.40 -5.91 20.36
C LYS A 325 48.65 -5.13 19.93
N SER A 326 49.37 -4.72 20.96
CA SER A 326 50.67 -4.05 20.99
C SER A 326 51.77 -4.72 20.16
N ASN A 327 52.59 -3.89 19.52
CA ASN A 327 54.06 -3.99 19.56
C ASN A 327 54.64 -2.58 19.37
N GLY A 328 55.53 -2.19 20.27
CA GLY A 328 55.92 -0.79 20.49
C GLY A 328 57.05 -0.27 19.60
N ILE A 329 57.41 0.99 19.86
CA ILE A 329 58.79 1.52 20.02
C ILE A 329 58.72 3.04 20.27
N SER A 330 59.41 3.46 21.34
CA SER A 330 60.01 4.77 21.70
C SER A 330 59.23 6.10 21.67
N THR A 331 59.21 6.75 22.83
CA THR A 331 59.03 8.20 23.07
C THR A 331 60.35 8.98 22.80
N PRO A 332 60.38 10.34 22.73
CA PRO A 332 60.40 11.18 23.95
C PRO A 332 59.72 12.57 23.90
N ALA A 333 59.23 12.98 25.09
CA ALA A 333 59.29 14.29 25.77
C ALA A 333 58.55 15.58 25.28
N THR A 334 57.85 16.18 26.25
CA THR A 334 57.07 17.44 26.40
C THR A 334 57.95 18.72 26.44
N PRO A 335 57.43 20.00 26.36
CA PRO A 335 56.60 20.67 27.41
C PRO A 335 55.53 21.72 26.91
N PRO A 336 54.71 22.35 27.80
CA PRO A 336 53.59 23.30 27.49
C PRO A 336 54.05 24.78 27.66
N PRO A 337 53.23 25.85 27.89
CA PRO A 337 51.77 26.14 27.78
C PRO A 337 51.46 27.48 27.02
N ASN A 338 50.18 27.90 26.92
CA ASN A 338 49.67 29.28 27.25
C ASN A 338 48.35 29.67 26.55
N GLU A 339 47.32 29.97 27.35
CA GLU A 339 46.33 31.04 27.08
C GLU A 339 46.95 32.42 27.44
N PRO A 340 46.49 33.58 26.92
CA PRO A 340 45.33 34.28 27.53
C PRO A 340 44.44 35.16 26.62
N SER A 341 43.15 35.19 26.99
CA SER A 341 42.22 36.33 27.20
C SER A 341 42.02 37.52 26.23
N SER A 342 40.72 37.87 26.13
CA SER A 342 40.11 39.23 26.00
C SER A 342 40.09 39.85 24.58
N SER A 343 39.08 40.57 24.11
CA SER A 343 37.99 41.31 24.75
C SER A 343 36.89 41.68 23.72
N MET A 344 35.66 41.85 24.24
CA MET A 344 34.55 42.75 23.87
C MET A 344 34.52 43.46 22.51
N THR A 345 33.36 43.48 21.84
CA THR A 345 32.38 44.59 21.92
C THR A 345 31.05 44.28 21.21
N ASP A 346 30.01 44.86 21.78
CA ASP A 346 28.59 44.82 21.45
C ASP A 346 28.22 45.42 20.09
N VAL A 347 27.13 44.92 19.47
CA VAL A 347 26.15 45.75 18.74
C VAL A 347 24.76 45.07 18.77
N GLU A 348 23.81 45.73 19.44
CA GLU A 348 22.36 45.53 19.37
C GLU A 348 21.81 45.95 17.97
N PRO A 349 20.60 45.53 17.52
CA PRO A 349 19.45 46.40 17.79
C PRO A 349 18.06 45.73 17.86
N SER A 350 17.12 46.62 18.13
CA SER A 350 15.76 46.52 18.62
C SER A 350 14.64 46.20 17.61
N THR A 351 13.63 45.55 18.18
CA THR A 351 12.17 45.55 17.98
C THR A 351 11.44 46.27 16.83
N ALA A 352 10.43 45.53 16.33
CA ALA A 352 9.01 45.88 16.09
C ALA A 352 8.54 46.33 14.69
N GLY A 353 7.46 45.69 14.22
CA GLY A 353 6.64 46.15 13.10
C GLY A 353 5.66 45.10 12.53
N SER A 354 4.56 44.84 13.24
CA SER A 354 3.41 44.07 12.76
C SER A 354 2.70 44.77 11.57
N ARG A 355 2.23 44.00 10.58
CA ARG A 355 1.16 44.43 9.65
C ARG A 355 0.29 43.26 9.21
N GLU A 356 -0.94 43.26 9.71
CA GLU A 356 -2.09 42.48 9.23
C GLU A 356 -2.40 42.80 7.76
N ARG A 357 -2.94 41.80 7.04
CA ARG A 357 -3.57 42.01 5.75
C ARG A 357 -4.93 41.28 5.73
N ARG A 358 -6.00 42.05 5.93
CA ARG A 358 -7.41 41.68 5.68
C ARG A 358 -7.59 41.32 4.20
N LYS A 359 -8.30 40.22 3.92
CA LYS A 359 -8.99 39.98 2.65
C LYS A 359 -10.48 40.21 2.89
N GLU A 360 -11.05 41.14 2.14
CA GLU A 360 -12.49 41.40 2.09
C GLU A 360 -13.20 40.35 1.24
N THR A 361 -14.38 39.98 1.74
CA THR A 361 -15.45 39.18 1.17
C THR A 361 -16.16 39.94 0.04
N HIS A 362 -16.57 39.24 -1.02
CA HIS A 362 -17.52 39.76 -2.00
C HIS A 362 -18.65 38.75 -2.18
N GLU A 363 -19.83 39.09 -1.64
CA GLU A 363 -21.12 38.49 -1.96
C GLU A 363 -22.12 39.61 -2.23
N GLY A 364 -22.84 39.46 -3.35
CA GLY A 364 -24.25 39.80 -3.50
C GLY A 364 -24.66 41.27 -3.69
N LYS A 365 -25.26 41.57 -4.86
CA LYS A 365 -26.71 41.88 -4.92
C LYS A 365 -27.26 41.94 -6.34
N GLU A 366 -28.42 41.30 -6.46
CA GLU A 366 -29.42 41.39 -7.52
C GLU A 366 -30.02 42.80 -7.65
N GLY A 367 -30.63 43.09 -8.81
CA GLY A 367 -32.00 43.60 -8.84
C GLY A 367 -32.27 45.01 -9.39
N GLN A 368 -33.08 45.02 -10.46
CA GLN A 368 -34.19 45.93 -10.80
C GLN A 368 -34.05 47.07 -11.84
N ASP A 369 -35.01 47.00 -12.76
CA ASP A 369 -35.79 48.04 -13.43
C ASP A 369 -35.16 48.93 -14.52
N ARG A 370 -35.40 48.58 -15.79
CA ARG A 370 -36.43 49.20 -16.66
C ARG A 370 -36.43 48.64 -18.08
#